data_AF-A0AAT9SZB9-F1
#
_entry.id   AF-A0AAT9SZB9-F1
#
_cell.length_a   1.000
_cell.length_b   1.000
_cell.length_c   1.000
_cell.angle_alpha   90.00
_cell.angle_beta   90.00
_cell.angle_gamma   90.00
#
_symmetry.space_group_name_H-M   'P 1'
#
loop_
_entity.id
_entity.type
_entity.pdbx_description
1 polymer ?
#
loop_
_entity_poly.entity_id
_entity_poly.type
_entity_poly.pdbx_seq_one_letter_code
_entity_poly.pdbx_strand_id
1 'polypeptide(L)'
;MTTVPTLPAGSYPFREEVYPLAELAMSEAPPELAAFLMDQAKANGIKLTRDKVVELVCRGDGIPDQRFTVYWPSSAGMHVLAPKKHVVGRA
;
A
#
# COMPACT_ATOMS: atom_id res chain seq x y z
N MET A 1 12.84 15.84 -10.70
CA MET A 1 13.49 14.69 -10.05
C MET A 1 12.41 13.99 -9.24
N THR A 2 11.86 12.88 -9.73
CA THR A 2 10.83 12.13 -8.99
C THR A 2 11.55 11.30 -7.94
N THR A 3 11.65 11.82 -6.72
CA THR A 3 12.25 11.09 -5.60
C THR A 3 11.35 9.90 -5.30
N VAL A 4 11.78 8.71 -5.73
CA VAL A 4 11.14 7.47 -5.28
C VAL A 4 11.29 7.44 -3.76
N PRO A 5 10.19 7.27 -3.01
CA PRO A 5 10.24 7.23 -1.55
C PRO A 5 11.16 6.10 -1.14
N THR A 6 12.24 6.43 -0.42
CA THR A 6 13.14 5.40 0.09
C THR A 6 12.49 4.82 1.34
N LEU A 7 11.78 3.71 1.15
CA LEU A 7 11.27 2.91 2.25
C LEU A 7 12.46 2.34 3.04
N PRO A 8 12.39 2.30 4.38
CA PRO A 8 13.39 1.60 5.18
C PRO A 8 13.59 0.16 4.70
N ALA A 9 14.82 -0.34 4.71
CA ALA A 9 15.05 -1.75 4.49
C ALA A 9 14.30 -2.56 5.57
N GLY A 10 13.51 -3.54 5.15
CA GLY A 10 12.68 -4.32 6.04
C GLY A 10 11.73 -5.24 5.30
N SER A 11 10.86 -5.89 6.05
CA SER A 11 9.77 -6.70 5.51
C SER A 11 8.45 -6.00 5.74
N TYR A 12 7.58 -6.05 4.73
CA TYR A 12 6.31 -5.34 4.72
C TYR A 12 5.16 -6.32 4.48
N PRO A 13 3.99 -6.07 5.10
CA PRO A 13 2.83 -6.89 4.88
C PRO A 13 2.25 -6.67 3.49
N PHE A 14 1.87 -7.77 2.86
CA PHE A 14 0.96 -7.80 1.73
C PHE A 14 -0.01 -8.96 1.94
N ARG A 15 -1.28 -8.63 2.17
CA ARG A 15 -2.33 -9.60 2.51
C ARG A 15 -2.00 -10.27 3.85
N GLU A 16 -2.10 -11.59 3.91
CA GLU A 16 -1.79 -12.40 5.08
C GLU A 16 -0.28 -12.65 5.22
N GLU A 17 0.50 -12.37 4.17
CA GLU A 17 1.93 -12.65 4.08
C GLU A 17 2.80 -11.41 4.34
N VAL A 18 4.08 -11.65 4.60
CA VAL A 18 5.10 -10.61 4.81
C VAL A 18 6.25 -10.87 3.86
N TYR A 19 6.62 -9.85 3.08
CA TYR A 19 7.66 -9.94 2.05
C TYR A 19 8.79 -8.96 2.33
N PRO A 20 10.05 -9.30 2.04
CA PRO A 20 11.14 -8.33 2.10
C PRO A 20 10.93 -7.24 1.05
N LEU A 21 11.35 -6.00 1.35
CA LEU A 21 11.23 -4.86 0.42
C LEU A 21 11.83 -5.15 -0.96
N ALA A 22 12.90 -5.96 -1.02
CA ALA A 22 13.55 -6.37 -2.27
C ALA A 22 12.60 -7.16 -3.21
N GLU A 23 11.58 -7.82 -2.68
CA GLU A 23 10.58 -8.59 -3.42
C GLU A 23 9.29 -7.80 -3.70
N LEU A 24 9.16 -6.61 -3.13
CA LEU A 24 8.01 -5.73 -3.30
C LEU A 24 8.29 -4.67 -4.36
N ALA A 25 7.25 -4.25 -5.04
CA ALA A 25 7.25 -3.10 -5.92
C ALA A 25 6.17 -2.13 -5.46
N MET A 26 6.50 -0.84 -5.55
CA MET A 26 5.55 0.24 -5.30
C MET A 26 4.76 0.45 -6.59
N SER A 27 3.47 0.15 -6.56
CA SER A 27 2.55 0.40 -7.68
C SER A 27 1.61 1.53 -7.31
N GLU A 28 1.33 2.41 -8.27
CA GLU A 28 0.27 3.39 -8.11
C GLU A 28 -1.07 2.65 -7.95
N ALA A 29 -1.85 3.05 -6.95
CA ALA A 29 -3.16 2.50 -6.69
C ALA A 29 -4.17 3.14 -7.66
N PRO A 30 -4.95 2.34 -8.42
CA PRO A 30 -6.05 2.87 -9.21
C PRO A 30 -7.03 3.69 -8.35
N PRO A 31 -7.76 4.66 -8.92
CA PRO A 31 -8.64 5.55 -8.16
C PRO A 31 -9.63 4.81 -7.23
N GLU A 32 -10.23 3.71 -7.70
CA GLU A 32 -11.14 2.88 -6.91
C GLU A 32 -10.44 2.24 -5.71
N LEU A 33 -9.22 1.73 -5.89
CA LEU A 33 -8.42 1.17 -4.81
C LEU A 33 -7.99 2.25 -3.82
N ALA A 34 -7.61 3.44 -4.30
CA ALA A 34 -7.25 4.56 -3.45
C ALA A 34 -8.44 5.00 -2.57
N ALA A 35 -9.65 5.08 -3.13
CA ALA A 35 -10.86 5.38 -2.37
C ALA A 35 -11.13 4.31 -1.30
N PHE A 36 -11.05 3.03 -1.68
CA PHE A 36 -11.19 1.91 -0.73
C PHE A 36 -10.17 1.99 0.42
N LEU A 37 -8.90 2.26 0.14
CA LEU A 37 -7.85 2.38 1.17
C LEU A 37 -8.10 3.57 2.10
N MET A 38 -8.63 4.69 1.58
CA MET A 38 -9.02 5.84 2.41
C MET A 38 -10.18 5.48 3.35
N ASP A 39 -11.18 4.77 2.87
CA ASP A 39 -12.31 4.32 3.68
C ASP A 39 -11.87 3.34 4.77
N GLN A 40 -10.99 2.39 4.43
CA GLN A 40 -10.39 1.46 5.40
C GLN A 40 -9.54 2.18 6.45
N ALA A 41 -8.73 3.16 6.05
CA ALA A 41 -7.97 3.98 6.99
C ALA A 41 -8.90 4.73 7.95
N LYS A 42 -9.98 5.33 7.44
CA LYS A 42 -10.99 6.00 8.25
C LYS A 42 -11.69 5.03 9.21
N ALA A 43 -12.09 3.85 8.74
CA ALA A 43 -12.73 2.81 9.55
C ALA A 43 -11.81 2.31 10.68
N ASN A 44 -10.50 2.26 10.44
CA ASN A 44 -9.49 1.88 11.42
C ASN A 44 -9.07 3.04 12.35
N GLY A 45 -9.56 4.26 12.15
CA GLY A 45 -9.09 5.45 12.87
C GLY A 45 -7.64 5.84 12.52
N ILE A 46 -7.11 5.35 11.40
CA ILE A 46 -5.75 5.62 10.93
C ILE A 46 -5.77 6.84 10.00
N LYS A 47 -4.91 7.81 10.27
CA LYS A 47 -4.73 8.98 9.39
C LYS A 47 -3.66 8.70 8.34
N LEU A 48 -4.08 8.58 7.08
CA LEU A 48 -3.14 8.56 5.94
C LEU A 48 -2.46 9.92 5.83
N THR A 49 -1.17 9.95 6.17
CA THR A 49 -0.36 11.18 6.14
C THR A 49 0.48 11.19 4.87
N ARG A 50 0.52 12.34 4.19
CA ARG A 50 1.35 12.51 3.00
C ARG A 50 2.83 12.30 3.33
N ASP A 51 3.54 11.72 2.37
CA ASP A 51 4.97 11.43 2.44
C ASP A 51 5.36 10.48 3.61
N LYS A 52 4.37 9.75 4.15
CA LYS A 52 4.57 8.72 5.16
C LYS A 52 4.05 7.37 4.69
N VAL A 53 4.78 6.34 5.10
CA VAL A 53 4.40 4.95 4.95
C VAL A 53 3.41 4.60 6.05
N VAL A 54 2.30 4.00 5.69
CA VAL A 54 1.25 3.60 6.63
C VAL A 54 0.85 2.18 6.31
N GLU A 55 0.88 1.32 7.32
CA GLU A 55 0.29 -0.01 7.24
C GLU A 55 -1.20 0.08 7.54
N LEU A 56 -2.03 -0.47 6.66
CA LEU A 56 -3.47 -0.55 6.80
C LEU A 56 -3.91 -2.00 6.93
N VAL A 57 -4.86 -2.25 7.82
CA VAL A 57 -5.58 -3.51 7.93
C VAL A 57 -6.92 -3.36 7.22
N CYS A 58 -7.04 -3.84 6.01
CA CYS A 58 -8.29 -3.79 5.25
C CYS A 58 -9.18 -4.96 5.68
N ARG A 59 -10.37 -4.63 6.20
CA ARG A 59 -11.40 -5.60 6.55
C ARG A 59 -12.44 -5.66 5.45
N GLY A 60 -12.82 -6.87 5.06
CA GLY A 60 -13.93 -7.11 4.13
C GLY A 60 -14.92 -8.07 4.75
N ASP A 61 -16.19 -7.95 4.36
CA ASP A 61 -17.25 -8.82 4.87
C ASP A 61 -16.99 -10.27 4.45
N GLY A 62 -16.74 -11.13 5.44
CA GLY A 62 -16.55 -12.56 5.23
C GLY A 62 -15.18 -12.97 4.68
N ILE A 63 -14.19 -12.06 4.63
CA ILE A 63 -12.80 -12.38 4.25
C ILE A 63 -11.82 -12.05 5.38
N PRO A 64 -10.70 -12.78 5.52
CA PRO A 64 -9.68 -12.47 6.52
C PRO A 64 -9.12 -11.07 6.34
N ASP A 65 -8.78 -10.42 7.46
CA ASP A 65 -8.12 -9.12 7.49
C ASP A 65 -6.85 -9.12 6.61
N GLN A 66 -6.83 -8.24 5.61
CA GLN A 66 -5.73 -8.12 4.66
C GLN A 66 -4.86 -6.93 5.02
N ARG A 67 -3.55 -7.10 5.15
CA ARG A 67 -2.65 -6.00 5.49
C ARG A 67 -1.96 -5.44 4.25
N PHE A 68 -1.97 -4.13 4.09
CA PHE A 68 -1.32 -3.45 2.97
C PHE A 68 -0.45 -2.31 3.46
N THR A 69 0.73 -2.17 2.84
CA THR A 69 1.58 -1.00 3.05
C THR A 69 1.24 0.05 2.01
N VAL A 70 0.76 1.19 2.47
CA VAL A 70 0.34 2.33 1.67
C VAL A 70 1.35 3.47 1.82
N TYR A 71 1.67 4.11 0.70
CA TYR A 71 2.50 5.31 0.70
C TYR A 71 1.83 6.38 -0.17
N TRP A 72 1.63 7.57 0.39
CA TRP A 72 0.94 8.65 -0.33
C TRP A 72 1.84 9.87 -0.49
N PRO A 73 2.63 9.98 -1.58
CA PRO A 73 3.45 11.16 -1.82
C PRO A 73 2.58 12.41 -1.98
N SER A 74 3.12 13.58 -1.65
CA SER A 74 2.49 14.87 -1.98
C SER A 74 2.50 15.17 -3.48
N SER A 75 3.45 14.62 -4.24
CA SER A 75 3.66 14.89 -5.67
C SER A 75 2.99 13.91 -6.64
N ALA A 76 2.34 12.84 -6.16
CA ALA A 76 1.73 11.81 -7.01
C ALA A 76 0.50 11.15 -6.35
N GLY A 77 -0.10 10.18 -7.05
CA GLY A 77 -1.19 9.35 -6.55
C GLY A 77 -0.79 8.48 -5.36
N MET A 78 -1.77 7.85 -4.71
CA MET A 78 -1.51 6.89 -3.63
C MET A 78 -0.86 5.64 -4.22
N HIS A 79 0.13 5.09 -3.53
CA HIS A 79 0.81 3.88 -3.93
C HIS A 79 0.65 2.79 -2.88
N VAL A 80 0.73 1.54 -3.33
CA VAL A 80 0.75 0.34 -2.48
C VAL A 80 1.98 -0.50 -2.78
N LEU A 81 2.51 -1.16 -1.75
CA LEU A 81 3.46 -2.23 -1.96
C LEU A 81 2.73 -3.51 -2.34
N ALA A 82 3.17 -4.13 -3.42
CA ALA A 82 2.73 -5.46 -3.83
C ALA A 82 3.94 -6.31 -4.23
N PRO A 83 3.90 -7.64 -4.00
CA PRO A 83 4.95 -8.54 -4.49
C PRO A 83 5.13 -8.36 -5.98
N LYS A 84 6.38 -8.28 -6.43
CA LYS A 84 6.74 -8.12 -7.84
C LYS A 84 6.07 -9.18 -8.73
N LYS A 85 5.86 -10.40 -8.20
CA LYS A 85 5.11 -11.48 -8.85
C LYS A 85 3.63 -11.15 -9.15
N HIS A 86 3.01 -10.28 -8.36
CA HIS A 86 1.64 -9.80 -8.52
C HIS A 86 1.54 -8.46 -9.25
N VAL A 87 2.64 -7.71 -9.31
CA VAL A 87 2.76 -6.52 -10.16
C VAL A 87 2.98 -6.98 -11.60
N VAL A 88 1.96 -7.61 -12.17
CA VAL A 88 1.87 -7.83 -13.60
C VAL A 88 1.26 -6.56 -14.16
N GLY A 89 2.13 -5.66 -14.62
CA GLY A 89 1.69 -4.49 -15.38
C GLY A 89 0.82 -4.97 -16.55
N ARG A 90 -0.35 -4.36 -16.70
CA ARG A 90 -1.01 -4.31 -18.01
C ARG A 90 0.05 -3.82 -19.02
N ALA A 91 0.37 -4.67 -19.98
CA ALA A 91 0.96 -4.22 -21.23
C ALA A 91 -0.03 -3.33 -21.97
#